data_AF-A0A849PUX4-F1
#
_entry.id   AF-A0A849PUX4-F1
#
_cell.length_a   1.000
_cell.length_b   1.000
_cell.length_c   1.000
_cell.angle_alpha   90.00
_cell.angle_beta   90.00
_cell.angle_gamma   90.00
#
_symmetry.space_group_name_H-M   'P 1'
#
loop_
_entity.id
_entity.type
_entity.pdbx_description
1 polymer ?
#
loop_
_entity_poly.entity_id
_entity_poly.type
_entity_poly.pdbx_seq_one_letter_code
_entity_poly.pdbx_strand_id
1 'polypeptide(L)' 'MEVLSLEIIIDDKRSALDALLKKAENIDSFEIEDLDKTDARKSVVIFFKEPININYINSFLVSVLGEHKAKVIE' A
#
# COMPACT_ATOMS: atom_id res chain seq x y z
N MET A 1 -3.40 16.25 9.16
CA MET A 1 -2.22 15.44 9.53
C MET A 1 -1.63 14.90 8.24
N GLU A 2 -0.32 14.98 8.08
CA GLU A 2 0.40 14.52 6.89
C GLU A 2 1.30 13.36 7.29
N VAL A 3 1.46 12.39 6.38
CA VAL A 3 2.27 11.21 6.59
C VAL A 3 3.25 11.04 5.43
N LEU A 4 4.46 10.58 5.74
CA LEU A 4 5.50 10.24 4.76
C LEU A 4 5.50 8.74 4.41
N SER A 5 4.91 7.92 5.26
CA SER A 5 4.75 6.50 5.04
C SER A 5 3.42 6.01 5.57
N LEU A 6 2.99 4.85 5.05
CA LEU A 6 1.78 4.16 5.47
C LEU A 6 2.03 2.66 5.46
N GLU A 7 1.60 1.97 6.50
CA GLU A 7 1.53 0.50 6.52
C GLU A 7 0.07 0.07 6.31
N ILE A 8 -0.13 -0.89 5.40
CA ILE A 8 -1.44 -1.48 5.14
C ILE A 8 -1.36 -3.00 5.17
N ILE A 9 -2.44 -3.64 5.64
CA ILE A 9 -2.60 -5.09 5.50
C ILE A 9 -3.55 -5.35 4.34
N ILE A 10 -3.09 -6.16 3.39
CA ILE A 10 -3.84 -6.51 2.18
C ILE A 10 -3.76 -8.01 1.92
N ASP A 11 -4.89 -8.58 1.54
CA ASP A 11 -4.99 -9.98 1.15
C ASP A 11 -4.82 -10.09 -0.38
N ASP A 12 -3.58 -10.23 -0.84
CA ASP A 12 -3.24 -10.39 -2.26
C ASP A 12 -1.86 -11.05 -2.44
N LYS A 13 -1.58 -11.51 -3.65
CA LYS A 13 -0.28 -12.06 -4.03
C LYS A 13 0.76 -10.95 -4.12
N ARG A 14 1.98 -11.23 -3.64
CA ARG A 14 3.12 -10.30 -3.71
C ARG A 14 3.33 -9.73 -5.12
N SER A 15 3.23 -10.57 -6.14
CA SER A 15 3.45 -10.18 -7.54
C SER A 15 2.41 -9.20 -8.07
N ALA A 16 1.16 -9.29 -7.62
CA ALA A 16 0.10 -8.36 -8.00
C ALA A 16 0.34 -6.98 -7.37
N LEU A 17 0.65 -6.96 -6.07
CA LEU A 17 0.95 -5.74 -5.33
C LEU A 17 2.19 -5.03 -5.88
N ASP A 18 3.27 -5.76 -6.13
CA ASP A 18 4.51 -5.21 -6.68
C ASP A 18 4.27 -4.53 -8.05
N ALA A 19 3.46 -5.13 -8.92
CA ALA A 19 3.11 -4.57 -10.21
C ALA A 19 2.21 -3.31 -10.12
N LEU A 20 1.33 -3.23 -9.12
CA LEU A 20 0.46 -2.08 -8.89
C LEU A 20 1.24 -0.91 -8.28
N LEU A 21 2.02 -1.16 -7.24
CA LEU A 21 2.77 -0.14 -6.51
C LEU A 21 3.87 0.48 -7.38
N LYS A 22 4.53 -0.31 -8.26
CA LYS A 22 5.52 0.22 -9.22
C LYS A 22 4.93 1.15 -10.27
N LYS A 23 3.62 1.10 -10.53
CA LYS A 23 2.95 2.00 -11.47
C LYS A 23 2.53 3.32 -10.82
N ALA A 24 2.53 3.40 -9.49
CA ALA A 24 2.09 4.61 -8.79
C ALA A 24 3.18 5.68 -8.82
N GLU A 25 2.86 6.85 -9.38
CA GLU A 25 3.82 7.94 -9.54
C GLU A 25 4.23 8.60 -8.22
N ASN A 26 3.36 8.53 -7.20
CA ASN A 26 3.52 9.21 -5.92
C ASN A 26 4.26 8.37 -4.86
N ILE A 27 4.61 7.13 -5.19
CA ILE A 27 5.38 6.22 -4.32
C ILE A 27 6.86 6.38 -4.65
N ASP A 28 7.68 6.60 -3.62
CA ASP A 28 9.14 6.60 -3.71
C ASP A 28 9.68 5.17 -3.64
N SER A 29 9.29 4.44 -2.60
CA SER A 29 9.65 3.04 -2.37
C SER A 29 8.56 2.31 -1.60
N PHE A 30 8.60 0.98 -1.59
CA PHE A 30 7.67 0.17 -0.83
C PHE A 30 8.32 -1.14 -0.37
N GLU A 31 7.83 -1.69 0.73
CA GLU A 31 8.23 -2.97 1.29
C GLU A 31 7.01 -3.88 1.39
N ILE A 32 7.15 -5.15 1.01
CA ILE A 32 6.08 -6.16 1.10
C ILE A 32 6.59 -7.32 1.95
N GLU A 33 5.91 -7.57 3.06
CA GLU A 33 6.17 -8.67 3.99
C GLU A 33 5.01 -9.67 4.02
N ASP A 34 5.36 -10.95 4.12
CA ASP A 34 4.41 -12.06 4.13
C ASP A 34 4.00 -12.39 5.57
N LEU A 35 2.76 -12.07 5.95
CA LEU A 35 2.30 -12.23 7.34
C LEU A 35 1.87 -13.66 7.68
N ASP A 36 1.44 -14.43 6.68
CA ASP A 36 0.78 -15.73 6.88
C ASP A 36 1.62 -16.93 6.44
N LYS A 37 2.82 -16.70 5.86
CA LYS A 37 3.67 -17.72 5.22
C LYS A 37 2.97 -18.54 4.11
N THR A 38 1.76 -18.13 3.70
CA THR A 38 0.93 -18.79 2.68
C THR A 38 0.68 -17.93 1.44
N ASP A 39 1.30 -16.75 1.39
CA ASP A 39 1.20 -15.77 0.29
C ASP A 39 -0.21 -15.19 0.07
N ALA A 40 -1.11 -15.34 1.05
CA ALA A 40 -2.47 -14.82 0.95
C ALA A 40 -2.63 -13.48 1.66
N ARG A 41 -1.76 -13.14 2.62
CA ARG A 41 -1.84 -11.93 3.43
C ARG A 41 -0.50 -11.23 3.60
N LYS A 42 -0.48 -9.93 3.28
CA LYS A 42 0.72 -9.10 3.25
C LYS A 42 0.62 -7.89 4.16
N SER A 43 1.73 -7.51 4.77
CA SER A 43 1.96 -6.14 5.19
C SER A 43 2.67 -5.41 4.05
N VAL A 44 2.17 -4.23 3.69
CA VAL A 44 2.80 -3.37 2.70
C VAL A 44 3.08 -2.03 3.36
N VAL A 45 4.36 -1.68 3.43
CA VAL A 45 4.80 -0.35 3.84
C VAL A 45 5.07 0.47 2.59
N ILE A 46 4.37 1.59 2.44
CA ILE A 46 4.49 2.50 1.30
C ILE A 46 5.19 3.77 1.78
N PHE A 47 6.25 4.17 1.10
CA PHE A 47 6.94 5.45 1.31
C PHE A 47 6.60 6.40 0.17
N PHE A 48 6.10 7.59 0.51
CA PHE A 48 5.67 8.58 -0.47
C PHE A 48 6.83 9.52 -0.85
N LYS A 49 6.86 9.96 -2.11
CA LYS A 49 7.83 10.98 -2.57
C LYS A 49 7.63 12.32 -1.88
N GLU A 50 6.38 12.63 -1.57
CA GLU A 50 5.95 13.86 -0.89
C GLU A 50 4.97 13.50 0.23
N PRO A 51 4.91 14.28 1.33
CA PRO A 51 3.93 14.05 2.38
C PRO A 51 2.50 14.03 1.83
N ILE A 52 1.73 13.00 2.17
CA ILE A 52 0.33 12.88 1.79
C ILE A 52 -0.54 13.23 2.99
N ASN A 53 -1.56 14.05 2.76
CA ASN A 53 -2.55 14.35 3.78
C ASN A 53 -3.46 13.13 4.00
N ILE A 54 -3.61 12.73 5.27
CA ILE A 54 -4.32 11.51 5.68
C ILE A 54 -5.74 11.39 5.12
N ASN A 55 -6.41 12.53 4.91
CA ASN A 55 -7.77 12.57 4.37
C ASN A 55 -7.85 12.07 2.92
N TYR A 56 -6.72 12.02 2.20
CA TYR A 56 -6.63 11.54 0.82
C TYR A 56 -6.06 10.13 0.70
N ILE A 57 -5.65 9.49 1.80
CA ILE A 57 -5.07 8.14 1.78
C ILE A 57 -6.03 7.13 1.17
N ASN A 58 -7.31 7.15 1.56
CA ASN A 58 -8.28 6.21 0.99
C ASN A 58 -8.42 6.38 -0.53
N SER A 59 -8.50 7.61 -1.03
CA SER A 59 -8.57 7.88 -2.46
C SER A 59 -7.31 7.42 -3.19
N PHE A 60 -6.14 7.61 -2.58
CA PHE A 60 -4.86 7.12 -3.09
C PHE A 60 -4.84 5.59 -3.14
N LEU A 61 -5.21 4.91 -2.05
CA LEU A 61 -5.22 3.45 -1.98
C LEU A 61 -6.19 2.85 -3.01
N VAL A 62 -7.37 3.43 -3.19
CA VAL A 62 -8.31 3.01 -4.24
C VAL A 62 -7.71 3.26 -5.64
N SER A 63 -6.99 4.36 -5.85
CA SER A 63 -6.35 4.65 -7.14
C SER A 63 -5.21 3.70 -7.46
N VAL A 64 -4.44 3.25 -6.47
CA VAL A 64 -3.25 2.40 -6.67
C VAL A 64 -3.60 0.91 -6.62
N LEU A 65 -4.43 0.53 -5.67
CA LEU A 65 -4.79 -0.86 -5.40
C LEU A 65 -6.13 -1.25 -6.05
N GLY A 66 -6.88 -0.33 -6.63
CA GLY A 66 -8.18 -0.62 -7.25
C GLY A 66 -9.24 -1.08 -6.24
N GLU A 67 -10.09 -2.03 -6.63
CA GLU A 67 -11.12 -2.64 -5.76
C GLU A 67 -10.56 -3.71 -4.80
N HIS A 68 -9.24 -3.83 -4.67
CA HIS A 68 -8.63 -4.79 -3.77
C HIS A 68 -8.90 -4.36 -2.32
N LYS A 69 -9.40 -5.29 -1.48
CA LYS A 69 -9.81 -5.02 -0.10
C LYS A 69 -8.59 -4.75 0.79
N ALA A 70 -8.02 -3.55 0.71
CA ALA A 70 -6.97 -3.08 1.61
C ALA A 70 -7.58 -2.68 2.96
N LYS A 71 -6.98 -3.15 4.07
CA LYS A 71 -7.29 -2.67 5.42
C LYS A 71 -6.14 -1.79 5.91
N VAL A 72 -6.42 -0.50 6.09
CA VAL A 72 -5.49 0.45 6.70
C VAL A 72 -5.37 0.14 8.20
N ILE A 73 -4.15 0.12 8.71
CA ILE A 73 -3.88 0.04 10.16
C ILE A 73 -3.23 1.36 10.53
N GLU A 74 -3.90 2.10 11.42
CA GLU A 74 -3.41 3.36 11.99
C GLU A 74 -2.28 3.14 13.00
#